data_AF-A0A2K0XME1-F1
#
_entry.id   AF-A0A2K0XME1-F1
#
_cell.length_a   1.000
_cell.length_b   1.000
_cell.length_c   1.000
_cell.angle_alpha   90.00
_cell.angle_beta   90.00
_cell.angle_gamma   90.00
#
_symmetry.space_group_name_H-M   'P 1'
#
loop_
_entity.id
_entity.type
_entity.pdbx_description
1 polymer ?
#
loop_
_entity_poly.entity_id
_entity_poly.type
_entity_poly.pdbx_seq_one_letter_code
_entity_poly.pdbx_strand_id
1 'polypeptide(L)'
;MKDDAFELYWQSHRRELLSKNKEYREIEESYKMRTGFDWLLWAVPLVCGILAFKLVAGANEILNWLISAAVVIVTFLLCVWIKATLSGHRSLSEVEEDVKKQSYEEFRHKLNQS
;
A
#
# COMPACT_ATOMS: atom_id res chain seq x y z
N MET A 1 23.29 14.13 23.93
CA MET A 1 22.40 14.40 25.09
C MET A 1 21.03 14.95 24.69
N LYS A 2 20.91 16.10 24.00
CA LYS A 2 19.59 16.62 23.57
C LYS A 2 18.92 15.73 22.51
N ASP A 3 19.71 15.16 21.61
CA ASP A 3 19.20 14.24 20.58
C ASP A 3 18.79 12.88 21.18
N ASP A 4 19.52 12.37 22.17
CA ASP A 4 19.19 11.11 22.87
C ASP A 4 17.86 11.22 23.63
N ALA A 5 17.59 12.37 24.24
CA ALA A 5 16.33 12.63 24.94
C ALA A 5 15.14 12.70 23.97
N PHE A 6 15.34 13.29 22.79
CA PHE A 6 14.33 13.28 21.75
C PHE A 6 14.10 11.88 21.17
N GLU A 7 15.15 11.10 20.93
CA GLU A 7 14.99 9.72 20.42
C GLU A 7 14.22 8.84 21.42
N LEU A 8 14.45 9.00 22.73
CA LEU A 8 13.67 8.30 23.76
C LEU A 8 12.20 8.74 23.77
N TYR A 9 11.95 10.04 23.62
CA TYR A 9 10.60 10.61 23.53
C TYR A 9 9.87 10.15 22.27
N TRP A 10 10.55 10.18 21.13
CA TRP A 10 10.06 9.69 19.84
C TRP A 10 9.72 8.21 19.94
N GLN A 11 10.63 7.35 20.42
CA GLN A 11 10.35 5.91 20.54
C GLN A 11 9.16 5.60 21.45
N SER A 12 9.00 6.34 22.55
CA SER A 12 7.89 6.13 23.50
C SER A 12 6.54 6.65 22.98
N HIS A 13 6.52 7.72 22.19
CA HIS A 13 5.27 8.37 21.74
C HIS A 13 5.00 8.27 20.23
N ARG A 14 5.86 7.59 19.46
CA ARG A 14 5.79 7.48 17.99
C ARG A 14 4.39 7.14 17.48
N ARG A 15 3.76 6.11 18.03
CA ARG A 15 2.42 5.67 17.58
C ARG A 15 1.35 6.75 17.79
N GLU A 16 1.41 7.49 18.90
CA GLU A 16 0.46 8.55 19.20
C GLU A 16 0.69 9.76 18.28
N LEU A 17 1.96 10.14 18.07
CA LEU A 17 2.33 11.26 17.19
C LEU A 17 1.95 10.98 15.73
N LEU A 18 2.22 9.78 15.25
CA LEU A 18 1.87 9.36 13.88
C LEU A 18 0.36 9.27 13.69
N SER A 19 -0.40 8.72 14.66
CA SER A 19 -1.87 8.60 14.55
C SER A 19 -2.62 9.94 14.64
N LYS A 20 -2.00 10.98 15.19
CA LYS A 20 -2.53 12.35 15.17
C LYS A 20 -2.37 13.03 13.82
N ASN A 21 -1.40 12.61 13.00
CA ASN A 21 -1.20 13.18 11.67
C ASN A 21 -2.24 12.64 10.69
N LYS A 22 -3.02 13.54 10.08
CA LYS A 22 -4.12 13.20 9.16
C LYS A 22 -3.61 12.53 7.87
N GLU A 23 -2.49 13.01 7.32
CA GLU A 23 -1.85 12.45 6.12
C GLU A 23 -1.32 11.04 6.40
N TYR A 24 -0.66 10.85 7.55
CA TYR A 24 -0.22 9.52 7.98
C TYR A 24 -1.39 8.55 8.14
N ARG A 25 -2.52 8.99 8.72
CA ARG A 25 -3.70 8.15 8.89
C ARG A 25 -4.39 7.81 7.57
N GLU A 26 -4.55 8.77 6.66
CA GLU A 26 -5.11 8.52 5.33
C GLU A 26 -4.23 7.55 4.52
N ILE A 27 -2.90 7.66 4.65
CA ILE A 27 -1.95 6.75 4.02
C ILE A 27 -1.97 5.38 4.71
N GLU A 28 -1.98 5.31 6.05
CA GLU A 28 -2.10 4.06 6.80
C GLU A 28 -3.40 3.34 6.46
N GLU A 29 -4.53 4.05 6.37
CA GLU A 29 -5.84 3.52 5.97
C GLU A 29 -5.85 3.05 4.51
N SER A 30 -5.21 3.79 3.60
CA SER A 30 -5.06 3.34 2.21
C SER A 30 -4.18 2.08 2.10
N TYR A 31 -3.17 1.93 2.97
CA TYR A 31 -2.38 0.70 3.08
C TYR A 31 -3.09 -0.43 3.83
N LYS A 32 -4.05 -0.13 4.73
CA LYS A 32 -4.85 -1.11 5.49
C LYS A 32 -5.87 -1.87 4.64
N MET A 33 -5.97 -1.60 3.34
CA MET A 33 -6.71 -2.43 2.37
C MET A 33 -6.00 -3.76 2.01
N ARG A 34 -5.35 -4.46 2.95
CA ARG A 34 -4.45 -5.59 2.60
C ARG A 34 -4.79 -6.98 3.13
N THR A 35 -6.04 -7.23 3.53
CA THR A 35 -6.48 -8.62 3.79
C THR A 35 -7.68 -9.05 2.95
N GLY A 36 -8.53 -8.12 2.48
CA GLY A 36 -9.67 -8.43 1.58
C GLY A 36 -9.39 -8.19 0.09
N PHE A 37 -8.68 -7.11 -0.26
CA PHE A 37 -8.37 -6.77 -1.65
C PHE A 37 -7.32 -7.69 -2.27
N ASP A 38 -6.38 -8.20 -1.46
CA ASP A 38 -5.41 -9.20 -1.89
C ASP A 38 -6.08 -10.52 -2.29
N TRP A 39 -7.19 -10.90 -1.64
CA TRP A 39 -8.00 -12.04 -2.07
C TRP A 39 -8.68 -11.78 -3.43
N LEU A 40 -9.17 -10.55 -3.64
CA LEU A 40 -9.80 -10.13 -4.90
C LEU A 40 -8.82 -10.21 -6.07
N LEU A 41 -7.56 -9.83 -5.84
CA LEU A 41 -6.45 -9.93 -6.79
C LEU A 41 -6.17 -11.36 -7.28
N TRP A 42 -6.47 -12.38 -6.47
CA TRP A 42 -6.38 -13.79 -6.87
C TRP A 42 -7.67 -14.30 -7.52
N ALA A 43 -8.83 -13.87 -7.03
CA ALA A 43 -10.13 -14.33 -7.52
C ALA A 43 -10.49 -13.77 -8.92
N VAL A 44 -10.15 -12.51 -9.19
CA VAL A 44 -10.50 -11.82 -10.45
C VAL A 44 -9.85 -12.47 -11.67
N PRO A 45 -8.53 -12.75 -11.68
CA PRO A 45 -7.90 -13.44 -12.81
C PRO A 45 -8.51 -14.82 -13.06
N LEU A 46 -8.88 -15.56 -12.01
CA LEU A 46 -9.48 -16.89 -12.13
C LEU A 46 -10.85 -16.83 -12.82
N VAL A 47 -11.73 -15.90 -12.39
CA VAL A 47 -13.05 -15.70 -12.98
C VAL A 47 -12.95 -15.22 -14.43
N CYS A 48 -12.04 -14.27 -14.71
CA CYS A 48 -11.76 -13.80 -16.07
C CYS A 48 -11.26 -14.94 -16.97
N GLY A 49 -10.39 -15.82 -16.47
CA GLY A 49 -9.92 -17.00 -17.19
C GLY A 49 -11.03 -17.98 -17.57
N ILE A 50 -11.95 -18.27 -16.64
CA ILE A 50 -13.10 -19.15 -16.86
C ILE A 50 -14.06 -18.55 -17.90
N LEU A 51 -14.34 -17.24 -17.81
CA LEU A 51 -15.20 -16.55 -18.77
C LEU A 51 -14.58 -16.52 -20.17
N ALA A 52 -13.27 -16.25 -20.26
CA ALA A 52 -12.53 -16.29 -21.52
C ALA A 52 -12.55 -17.70 -22.15
N PHE A 53 -12.37 -18.74 -21.34
CA PHE A 53 -12.45 -20.13 -21.83
C PHE A 53 -13.83 -20.45 -22.40
N LYS A 54 -14.91 -20.00 -21.74
CA LYS A 54 -16.29 -20.18 -22.24
C LYS A 54 -16.59 -19.38 -23.51
N LEU A 55 -16.03 -18.18 -23.65
CA LEU A 55 -16.23 -17.34 -24.85
C LEU A 55 -15.48 -17.87 -26.07
N VAL A 56 -14.32 -18.49 -25.85
CA VAL A 56 -13.43 -18.98 -26.92
C VAL A 56 -13.71 -20.46 -27.26
N ALA A 57 -14.62 -21.12 -26.54
CA ALA A 57 -14.97 -22.54 -26.62
C ALA A 57 -15.42 -23.07 -28.01
N GLY A 58 -15.47 -22.23 -29.05
CA GLY A 58 -15.78 -22.63 -30.42
C GLY A 58 -14.56 -22.97 -31.30
N ALA A 59 -13.32 -22.78 -30.83
CA ALA A 59 -12.09 -23.10 -31.57
C ALA A 59 -11.37 -24.36 -31.01
N ASN A 60 -10.22 -24.71 -31.59
CA ASN A 60 -9.38 -25.84 -31.15
C ASN A 60 -9.09 -25.76 -29.63
N GLU A 61 -9.26 -26.89 -28.93
CA GLU A 61 -9.19 -26.97 -27.47
C GLU A 61 -7.86 -26.44 -26.91
N ILE A 62 -6.73 -26.77 -27.55
CA ILE A 62 -5.40 -26.27 -27.17
C ILE A 62 -5.30 -24.74 -27.31
N LEU A 63 -5.91 -24.17 -28.34
CA LEU A 63 -5.91 -22.72 -28.58
C LEU A 63 -6.75 -21.99 -27.54
N ASN A 64 -7.88 -22.58 -27.13
CA ASN A 64 -8.76 -22.02 -26.10
C ASN A 64 -8.05 -21.98 -24.74
N TRP A 65 -7.28 -23.03 -24.42
CA TRP A 65 -6.44 -23.07 -23.23
C TRP A 65 -5.34 -22.00 -23.26
N LEU A 66 -4.64 -21.83 -24.39
CA LEU A 66 -3.60 -20.80 -24.54
C LEU A 66 -4.16 -19.38 -24.39
N ILE A 67 -5.32 -19.10 -25.00
CA ILE A 67 -5.96 -17.79 -24.93
C ILE A 67 -6.45 -17.51 -23.50
N SER A 68 -7.07 -18.48 -22.84
CA SER A 68 -7.50 -18.34 -21.44
C SER A 68 -6.30 -18.06 -20.52
N ALA A 69 -5.21 -18.81 -20.66
CA ALA A 69 -3.99 -18.59 -19.88
C ALA A 69 -3.40 -17.19 -20.10
N ALA A 70 -3.36 -16.72 -21.34
CA ALA A 70 -2.90 -15.37 -21.66
C ALA A 70 -3.77 -14.30 -21.00
N VAL A 71 -5.10 -14.45 -21.01
CA VAL A 71 -6.04 -13.52 -20.35
C VAL A 71 -5.81 -13.47 -18.84
N VAL A 72 -5.59 -14.63 -18.20
CA VAL A 72 -5.28 -14.69 -16.76
C VAL A 72 -4.01 -13.90 -16.43
N ILE A 73 -2.95 -14.12 -17.21
CA ILE A 73 -1.66 -13.43 -17.02
C ILE A 73 -1.81 -11.93 -17.20
N VAL A 74 -2.45 -11.48 -18.28
CA VAL A 74 -2.66 -10.05 -18.55
C VAL A 74 -3.51 -9.41 -17.45
N THR A 75 -4.59 -10.06 -17.02
CA THR A 75 -5.46 -9.57 -15.94
C THR A 75 -4.67 -9.45 -14.63
N PHE A 76 -3.86 -10.45 -14.30
CA PHE A 76 -3.01 -10.42 -13.11
C PHE A 76 -2.02 -9.26 -13.16
N LEU A 77 -1.32 -9.06 -14.29
CA LEU A 77 -0.38 -7.95 -14.47
C LEU A 77 -1.06 -6.59 -14.33
N LEU A 78 -2.27 -6.42 -14.89
CA LEU A 78 -3.06 -5.20 -14.72
C LEU A 78 -3.43 -4.96 -13.25
N CYS A 79 -3.85 -5.99 -12.52
CA CYS A 79 -4.16 -5.84 -11.10
C CYS A 79 -2.92 -5.45 -10.27
N VAL A 80 -1.76 -6.06 -10.55
CA VAL A 80 -0.49 -5.69 -9.90
C VAL A 80 -0.09 -4.26 -10.24
N TRP A 81 -0.24 -3.86 -11.50
CA TRP A 81 0.11 -2.51 -11.96
C TRP A 81 -0.80 -1.43 -11.35
N ILE A 82 -2.11 -1.68 -11.29
CA ILE A 82 -3.07 -0.79 -10.62
C ILE A 82 -2.71 -0.67 -9.14
N LYS A 83 -2.38 -1.77 -8.46
CA LYS A 83 -1.93 -1.74 -7.06
C LYS A 83 -0.65 -0.92 -6.88
N ALA A 84 0.33 -1.09 -7.77
CA ALA A 84 1.57 -0.33 -7.75
C ALA A 84 1.34 1.17 -7.98
N THR A 85 0.41 1.52 -8.88
CA THR A 85 0.06 2.90 -9.21
C THR A 85 -0.77 3.57 -8.11
N LEU A 86 -1.73 2.84 -7.51
CA LEU A 86 -2.53 3.32 -6.38
C LEU A 86 -1.70 3.46 -5.09
N SER A 87 -0.62 2.69 -4.94
CA SER A 87 0.36 2.86 -3.85
C SER A 87 1.27 4.09 -4.06
N GLY A 88 0.81 5.06 -4.84
CA GLY A 88 1.57 6.18 -5.39
C GLY A 88 2.31 7.03 -4.35
N HIS A 89 3.62 7.12 -4.58
CA HIS A 89 4.46 8.31 -4.47
C HIS A 89 4.77 8.97 -3.12
N ARG A 90 4.22 8.54 -1.98
CA ARG A 90 4.85 8.80 -0.68
C ARG A 90 4.84 7.54 0.16
N SER A 91 6.02 7.00 0.39
CA SER A 91 6.16 5.86 1.29
C SER A 91 5.71 6.27 2.68
N LEU A 92 5.05 5.37 3.43
CA LEU A 92 4.70 5.62 4.83
C LEU A 92 5.92 6.15 5.60
N SER A 93 7.12 5.63 5.30
CA SER A 93 8.40 6.08 5.85
C SER A 93 8.76 7.53 5.56
N GLU A 94 8.37 8.07 4.41
CA GLU A 94 8.63 9.48 4.05
C GLU A 94 7.74 10.41 4.89
N VAL A 95 6.48 10.04 5.07
CA VAL A 95 5.56 10.78 5.94
C VAL A 95 5.94 10.63 7.42
N GLU A 96 6.46 9.48 7.84
CA GLU A 96 7.04 9.32 9.18
C GLU A 96 8.25 10.24 9.39
N GLU A 97 9.10 10.43 8.39
CA GLU A 97 10.27 11.30 8.47
C GLU A 97 9.86 12.77 8.61
N ASP A 98 8.83 13.20 7.87
CA ASP A 98 8.27 14.55 7.97
C ASP A 98 7.62 14.79 9.35
N VAL A 99 6.85 13.82 9.88
CA VAL A 99 6.28 13.91 11.22
C VAL A 99 7.37 13.92 12.30
N LYS A 100 8.46 13.17 12.10
CA LYS A 100 9.61 13.17 13.02
C LYS A 100 10.30 14.54 13.04
N LYS A 101 10.50 15.16 11.87
CA LYS A 101 11.08 16.52 11.75
C LYS A 101 10.23 17.56 12.44
N GLN A 102 8.91 17.57 12.20
CA GLN A 102 7.98 18.48 12.87
C GLN A 102 7.99 18.30 14.40
N SER A 103 7.97 17.04 14.86
CA SER A 103 8.01 16.72 16.30
C SER A 103 9.33 17.16 16.95
N TYR A 104 10.45 17.07 16.23
CA TYR A 104 11.76 17.55 16.71
C TYR A 104 11.79 19.07 16.84
N GLU A 105 11.24 19.79 15.87
CA GLU A 105 11.14 21.26 15.90
C GLU A 105 10.29 21.73 17.08
N GLU A 106 9.13 21.11 17.32
CA GLU A 106 8.28 21.41 18.47
C GLU A 106 8.97 21.12 19.81
N PHE A 107 9.66 19.97 19.92
CA PHE A 107 10.40 19.58 21.11
C PHE A 107 11.54 20.56 21.41
N ARG A 108 12.28 20.97 20.37
CA ARG A 108 13.34 21.97 20.46
C ARG A 108 12.79 23.34 20.86
N HIS A 109 11.63 23.73 20.35
CA HIS A 109 11.01 25.01 20.70
C HIS A 109 10.58 25.05 22.18
N LYS A 110 10.00 23.96 22.69
CA LYS A 110 9.65 23.83 24.12
C LYS A 110 10.87 23.86 25.03
N LEU A 111 11.98 23.24 24.62
CA LEU A 111 13.25 23.27 25.35
C LEU A 111 13.93 24.64 25.35
N ASN A 112 13.65 25.50 24.37
CA ASN A 112 14.22 26.85 24.29
C ASN A 112 13.37 27.90 25.00
N GLN A 113 12.15 27.54 25.43
CA GLN A 113 11.23 28.37 26.21
C GLN A 113 11.20 28.01 27.71
N SER A 114 11.90 26.94 28.10
CA SER A 114 12.07 26.51 29.50
C SER A 114 13.47 26.82 30.01
#